data_AF-A0A383BUK2-F1
#
_entry.id   AF-A0A383BUK2-F1
#
_cell.length_a   1.000
_cell.length_b   1.000
_cell.length_c   1.000
_cell.angle_alpha   90.00
_cell.angle_beta   90.00
_cell.angle_gamma   90.00
#
_symmetry.space_group_name_H-M   'P 1'
#
loop_
_entity.id
_entity.type
_entity.pdbx_description
1 polymer ?
#
loop_
_entity_poly.entity_id
_entity_poly.type
_entity_poly.pdbx_seq_one_letter_code
_entity_poly.pdbx_strand_id
1 'polypeptide(L)'
;MSTKRYTVDQANIDGFEVFTLQDIKRQASAKIIPKLGNNCYSFTQTVGTESINIIEPPPDLKTLAQRPSGYGNPILFPFPNRIRQGHFLFEGKPYTFDKAPKSPNSIHGLVVDQPFYVDSTSTDDGATIVCGLNSANYPHIERQFPFTFQLKITYKLKSANLTMVTDVSNRSDNNMPMGYGIHPYFSIPLSRKSSAENCLI
;
A
#
# COMPACT_ATOMS: atom_id res chain seq x y z
N MET A 1 5.62 -28.68 -21.55
CA MET A 1 5.82 -28.14 -20.19
C MET A 1 4.60 -27.31 -19.85
N SER A 2 3.90 -27.60 -18.74
CA SER A 2 2.75 -26.78 -18.32
C SER A 2 3.24 -25.40 -17.89
N THR A 3 2.81 -24.35 -18.57
CA THR A 3 3.11 -22.98 -18.17
C THR A 3 2.43 -22.69 -16.84
N LYS A 4 3.22 -22.29 -15.82
CA LYS A 4 2.67 -21.88 -14.52
C LYS A 4 1.69 -20.73 -14.73
N ARG A 5 0.47 -20.88 -14.22
CA ARG A 5 -0.58 -19.86 -14.33
C ARG A 5 -0.25 -18.59 -13.55
N TYR A 6 0.37 -18.74 -12.39
CA TYR A 6 0.71 -17.64 -11.49
C TYR A 6 2.22 -17.52 -11.35
N THR A 7 2.72 -16.28 -11.36
CA THR A 7 4.14 -15.98 -11.11
C THR A 7 4.27 -14.82 -10.12
N VAL A 8 5.38 -14.82 -9.39
CA VAL A 8 5.85 -13.68 -8.60
C VAL A 8 7.27 -13.40 -9.06
N ASP A 9 7.43 -12.33 -9.84
CA ASP A 9 8.73 -11.95 -10.39
C ASP A 9 9.31 -10.78 -9.62
N GLN A 10 10.62 -10.78 -9.41
CA GLN A 10 11.34 -9.75 -8.68
C GLN A 10 12.32 -9.06 -9.63
N ALA A 11 12.32 -7.74 -9.65
CA ALA A 11 13.21 -6.94 -10.48
C ALA A 11 13.63 -5.65 -9.76
N ASN A 12 14.80 -5.13 -10.15
CA ASN A 12 15.19 -3.78 -9.76
C ASN A 12 14.68 -2.78 -10.82
N ILE A 13 13.86 -1.83 -10.40
CA ILE A 13 13.29 -0.76 -11.24
C ILE A 13 13.60 0.56 -10.55
N ASP A 14 14.25 1.49 -11.25
CA ASP A 14 14.67 2.80 -10.71
C ASP A 14 15.47 2.75 -9.40
N GLY A 15 16.19 1.63 -9.14
CA GLY A 15 16.94 1.41 -7.91
C GLY A 15 16.13 0.75 -6.79
N PHE A 16 14.85 0.45 -7.01
CA PHE A 16 13.97 -0.20 -6.05
C PHE A 16 13.67 -1.63 -6.42
N GLU A 17 13.59 -2.49 -5.41
CA GLU A 17 13.09 -3.85 -5.57
C GLU A 17 11.56 -3.83 -5.73
N VAL A 18 11.08 -4.38 -6.85
CA VAL A 18 9.67 -4.47 -7.20
C VAL A 18 9.29 -5.93 -7.36
N PHE A 19 8.14 -6.30 -6.79
CA PHE A 19 7.53 -7.61 -6.94
C PHE A 19 6.32 -7.50 -7.86
N THR A 20 6.29 -8.32 -8.91
CA THR A 20 5.21 -8.38 -9.89
C THR A 20 4.44 -9.69 -9.72
N LEU A 21 3.21 -9.60 -9.23
CA LEU A 21 2.26 -10.71 -9.17
C LEU A 21 1.57 -10.84 -10.52
N GLN A 22 1.50 -12.04 -11.10
CA GLN A 22 0.86 -12.26 -12.40
C GLN A 22 -0.16 -13.40 -12.37
N ASP A 23 -1.31 -13.21 -13.04
CA ASP A 23 -2.19 -14.29 -13.51
C ASP A 23 -2.09 -14.34 -15.03
N ILE A 24 -1.22 -15.22 -15.55
CA ILE A 24 -0.89 -15.34 -16.98
C ILE A 24 -2.14 -15.67 -17.80
N LYS A 25 -3.04 -16.51 -17.26
CA LYS A 25 -4.26 -16.92 -17.95
C LYS A 25 -5.24 -15.74 -18.12
N ARG A 26 -5.28 -14.83 -17.15
CA ARG A 26 -6.16 -13.66 -17.19
C ARG A 26 -5.46 -12.39 -17.67
N GLN A 27 -4.16 -12.48 -17.98
CA GLN A 27 -3.32 -11.34 -18.33
C GLN A 27 -3.49 -10.17 -17.34
N ALA A 28 -3.46 -10.50 -16.06
CA ALA A 28 -3.54 -9.51 -14.98
C ALA A 28 -2.19 -9.42 -14.27
N SER A 29 -1.80 -8.21 -13.87
CA SER A 29 -0.51 -7.96 -13.22
C SER A 29 -0.65 -6.90 -12.13
N ALA A 30 -0.10 -7.15 -10.95
CA ALA A 30 0.00 -6.18 -9.87
C ALA A 30 1.45 -5.98 -9.46
N LYS A 31 1.89 -4.74 -9.27
CA LYS A 31 3.27 -4.39 -8.90
C LYS A 31 3.31 -3.75 -7.53
N ILE A 32 4.08 -4.36 -6.62
CA ILE A 32 4.22 -3.97 -5.23
C ILE A 32 5.66 -3.52 -5.00
N ILE A 33 5.84 -2.41 -4.28
CA ILE A 33 7.14 -1.90 -3.86
C ILE A 33 7.25 -1.86 -2.32
N PRO A 34 7.80 -2.91 -1.69
CA PRO A 34 7.93 -3.00 -0.23
C PRO A 34 8.66 -1.80 0.38
N LYS A 35 9.70 -1.30 -0.31
CA LYS A 35 10.56 -0.21 0.17
C LYS A 35 9.84 1.14 0.31
N LEU A 36 8.77 1.38 -0.44
CA LEU A 36 8.04 2.65 -0.47
C LEU A 36 6.62 2.46 0.09
N GLY A 37 6.52 2.24 1.41
CA GLY A 37 5.23 2.10 2.09
C GLY A 37 4.46 0.82 1.74
N ASN A 38 5.15 -0.18 1.17
CA ASN A 38 4.52 -1.37 0.59
C ASN A 38 3.42 -1.06 -0.43
N ASN A 39 3.61 0.01 -1.21
CA ASN A 39 2.61 0.51 -2.15
C ASN A 39 2.39 -0.49 -3.29
N CYS A 40 1.13 -0.88 -3.52
CA CYS A 40 0.71 -1.49 -4.78
C CYS A 40 0.55 -0.38 -5.82
N TYR A 41 1.63 -0.07 -6.54
CA TYR A 41 1.69 1.12 -7.38
C TYR A 41 1.08 0.92 -8.77
N SER A 42 0.82 -0.32 -9.19
CA SER A 42 0.17 -0.62 -10.46
C SER A 42 -0.66 -1.89 -10.35
N PHE A 43 -1.85 -1.87 -10.93
CA PHE A 43 -2.66 -3.06 -11.16
C PHE A 43 -3.30 -2.96 -12.54
N THR A 44 -3.02 -3.92 -13.41
CA THR A 44 -3.48 -3.94 -14.80
C THR A 44 -4.15 -5.25 -15.15
N GLN A 45 -5.00 -5.20 -16.17
CA GLN A 45 -5.65 -6.37 -16.75
C GLN A 45 -5.87 -6.18 -18.25
N THR A 46 -5.65 -7.21 -19.06
CA THR A 46 -6.13 -7.20 -20.45
C THR A 46 -7.58 -7.66 -20.53
N VAL A 47 -8.44 -6.85 -21.14
CA VAL A 47 -9.84 -7.16 -21.46
C VAL A 47 -10.03 -7.12 -22.98
N GLY A 48 -10.23 -8.29 -23.59
CA GLY A 48 -10.22 -8.41 -25.05
C GLY A 48 -8.82 -8.15 -25.61
N THR A 49 -8.65 -7.09 -26.38
CA THR A 49 -7.35 -6.67 -26.95
C THR A 49 -6.75 -5.45 -26.23
N GLU A 50 -7.44 -4.90 -25.24
CA GLU A 50 -7.02 -3.67 -24.55
C GLU A 50 -6.48 -3.99 -23.16
N SER A 51 -5.30 -3.44 -22.84
CA SER A 51 -4.78 -3.42 -21.48
C SER A 51 -5.35 -2.19 -20.75
N ILE A 52 -5.98 -2.43 -19.61
CA ILE A 52 -6.51 -1.37 -18.74
C ILE A 52 -5.63 -1.23 -17.49
N ASN A 53 -5.39 0.02 -17.08
CA ASN A 53 -4.87 0.32 -15.77
C ASN A 53 -6.06 0.43 -14.82
N ILE A 54 -6.04 -0.33 -13.73
CA ILE A 54 -7.02 -0.24 -12.66
C ILE A 54 -6.47 0.68 -11.58
N ILE A 55 -5.20 0.48 -11.18
CA ILE A 55 -4.45 1.41 -10.34
C ILE A 55 -3.40 2.11 -11.21
N GLU A 56 -3.44 3.44 -11.21
CA GLU A 56 -2.56 4.27 -12.05
C GLU A 56 -1.14 4.32 -11.46
N PRO A 57 -0.11 3.96 -12.25
CA PRO A 57 1.27 4.08 -11.81
C PRO A 57 1.75 5.54 -11.72
N PRO A 58 2.74 5.82 -10.86
CA PRO A 58 3.48 7.07 -10.94
C PRO A 58 4.25 7.14 -12.27
N PRO A 59 4.67 8.34 -12.72
CA PRO A 59 5.54 8.50 -13.88
C PRO A 59 6.85 7.70 -13.76
N ASP A 60 7.41 7.64 -12.55
CA ASP A 60 8.58 6.85 -12.17
C ASP A 60 8.56 6.60 -10.65
N LEU A 61 9.40 5.68 -10.16
CA LEU A 61 9.41 5.32 -8.73
C LEU A 61 10.12 6.37 -7.86
N LYS A 62 10.94 7.24 -8.44
CA LYS A 62 11.55 8.38 -7.71
C LYS A 62 10.49 9.42 -7.33
N THR A 63 9.54 9.66 -8.24
CA THR A 63 8.39 10.52 -8.02
C THR A 63 7.49 9.95 -6.91
N LEU A 64 7.26 8.63 -6.91
CA LEU A 64 6.56 7.98 -5.80
C LEU A 64 7.30 8.14 -4.47
N ALA A 65 8.62 7.97 -4.45
CA ALA A 65 9.41 8.16 -3.23
C ALA A 65 9.32 9.59 -2.67
N GLN A 66 9.17 10.61 -3.53
CA GLN A 66 8.96 12.00 -3.12
C GLN A 66 7.50 12.32 -2.74
N ARG A 67 6.54 11.55 -3.26
CA ARG A 67 5.10 11.74 -3.06
C ARG A 67 4.45 10.42 -2.65
N PRO A 68 4.75 9.90 -1.45
CA PRO A 68 4.38 8.54 -1.03
C PRO A 68 2.87 8.29 -0.98
N SER A 69 2.07 9.34 -0.75
CA SER A 69 0.61 9.27 -0.76
C SER A 69 -0.04 9.71 -2.09
N GLY A 70 0.75 9.97 -3.15
CA GLY A 70 0.28 10.65 -4.36
C GLY A 70 -0.06 9.74 -5.54
N TYR A 71 0.24 8.45 -5.46
CA TYR A 71 0.08 7.47 -6.54
C TYR A 71 -0.15 6.06 -5.97
N GLY A 72 -0.65 5.16 -6.82
CA GLY A 72 -0.78 3.75 -6.45
C GLY A 72 -1.85 3.51 -5.39
N ASN A 73 -1.53 2.67 -4.41
CA ASN A 73 -2.38 2.43 -3.25
C ASN A 73 -1.58 2.54 -1.93
N PRO A 74 -1.38 3.76 -1.42
CA PRO A 74 -0.72 4.03 -0.15
C PRO A 74 -1.48 3.46 1.06
N ILE A 75 -0.74 2.98 2.05
CA ILE A 75 -1.26 2.47 3.32
C ILE A 75 -1.25 3.59 4.37
N LEU A 76 -2.38 3.83 5.03
CA LEU A 76 -2.56 4.91 5.99
C LEU A 76 -2.78 4.32 7.40
N PHE A 77 -1.75 4.37 8.23
CA PHE A 77 -1.77 3.86 9.60
C PHE A 77 -0.78 4.64 10.48
N PRO A 78 -1.09 4.98 11.75
CA PRO A 78 -2.24 4.55 12.56
C PRO A 78 -3.49 5.43 12.46
N PHE A 79 -3.56 6.32 11.47
CA PHE A 79 -4.76 7.08 11.17
C PHE A 79 -4.85 7.42 9.67
N PRO A 80 -6.03 7.30 9.06
CA PRO A 80 -6.28 7.88 7.75
C PRO A 80 -6.57 9.37 7.87
N ASN A 81 -6.33 10.10 6.79
CA ASN A 81 -6.63 11.54 6.70
C ASN A 81 -5.99 12.35 7.84
N ARG A 82 -6.67 13.39 8.34
CA ARG A 82 -6.08 14.44 9.18
C ARG A 82 -6.32 14.24 10.67
N ILE A 83 -5.29 14.52 11.48
CA ILE A 83 -5.43 14.80 12.91
C ILE A 83 -5.21 16.29 13.13
N ARG A 84 -6.19 16.96 13.75
CA ARG A 84 -6.17 18.41 13.96
C ARG A 84 -4.94 18.80 14.79
N GLN A 85 -4.08 19.67 14.24
CA GLN A 85 -2.83 20.09 14.90
C GLN A 85 -1.89 18.93 15.29
N GLY A 86 -2.12 17.71 14.77
CA GLY A 86 -1.39 16.52 15.19
C GLY A 86 -1.69 16.08 16.62
N HIS A 87 -2.64 16.71 17.31
CA HIS A 87 -2.92 16.45 18.72
C HIS A 87 -4.20 15.66 18.92
N PHE A 88 -4.14 14.68 19.80
CA PHE A 88 -5.31 13.96 20.28
C PHE A 88 -5.11 13.49 21.72
N LEU A 89 -6.22 13.20 22.39
CA LEU A 89 -6.24 12.55 23.69
C LEU A 89 -6.71 11.11 23.52
N PHE A 90 -6.02 10.19 24.17
CA PHE A 90 -6.47 8.81 24.29
C PHE A 90 -6.26 8.33 25.72
N GLU A 91 -7.32 7.80 26.35
CA GLU A 91 -7.31 7.37 27.76
C GLU A 91 -6.71 8.43 28.71
N GLY A 92 -7.05 9.71 28.47
CA GLY A 92 -6.57 10.84 29.26
C GLY A 92 -5.11 11.24 29.02
N LYS A 93 -4.37 10.55 28.15
CA LYS A 93 -2.98 10.87 27.79
C LYS A 93 -2.92 11.68 26.48
N PRO A 94 -2.11 12.76 26.42
CA PRO A 94 -1.90 13.52 25.20
C PRO A 94 -0.87 12.87 24.29
N TYR A 95 -1.16 12.89 22.99
CA TYR A 95 -0.26 12.42 21.93
C TYR A 95 -0.09 13.50 20.87
N THR A 96 1.09 13.53 20.25
CA THR A 96 1.43 14.50 19.20
C THR A 96 2.09 13.81 18.02
N PHE A 97 1.47 13.92 16.86
CA PHE A 97 2.05 13.58 15.57
C PHE A 97 2.73 14.81 14.96
N ASP A 98 3.84 14.56 14.27
CA ASP A 98 4.56 15.55 13.48
C ASP A 98 3.70 16.05 12.33
N LYS A 99 4.02 17.25 11.86
CA LYS A 99 3.30 17.94 10.80
C LYS A 99 4.29 18.40 9.75
N ALA A 100 3.86 18.41 8.48
CA ALA A 100 4.61 19.15 7.47
C ALA A 100 4.68 20.64 7.86
N PRO A 101 5.79 21.37 7.58
CA PRO A 101 6.02 22.73 8.09
C PRO A 101 4.90 23.74 7.84
N LYS A 102 4.17 23.62 6.72
CA LYS A 102 3.08 24.52 6.33
C LYS A 102 1.68 23.92 6.53
N SER A 103 1.57 22.73 7.10
CA SER A 103 0.29 22.07 7.34
C SER A 103 -0.22 22.38 8.76
N PRO A 104 -1.51 22.77 8.90
CA PRO A 104 -2.13 22.90 10.21
C PRO A 104 -2.35 21.55 10.89
N ASN A 105 -2.25 20.43 10.16
CA ASN A 105 -2.63 19.09 10.63
C ASN A 105 -1.55 18.05 10.27
N SER A 106 -1.45 16.98 11.07
CA SER A 106 -0.81 15.74 10.64
C SER A 106 -1.74 15.01 9.69
N ILE A 107 -1.19 14.24 8.74
CA ILE A 107 -1.98 13.56 7.72
C ILE A 107 -1.39 12.19 7.38
N HIS A 108 -2.25 11.20 7.15
CA HIS A 108 -1.91 9.91 6.53
C HIS A 108 -1.04 8.95 7.35
N GLY A 109 -0.95 9.14 8.66
CA GLY A 109 -0.27 8.20 9.54
C GLY A 109 1.25 8.30 9.47
N LEU A 110 1.91 7.21 9.87
CA LEU A 110 3.35 7.13 10.08
C LEU A 110 4.03 6.05 9.23
N VAL A 111 3.28 5.25 8.48
CA VAL A 111 3.83 4.13 7.69
C VAL A 111 3.82 4.36 6.18
N VAL A 112 3.24 5.46 5.72
CA VAL A 112 2.96 5.73 4.29
C VAL A 112 4.23 5.73 3.42
N ASP A 113 5.37 6.08 3.99
CA ASP A 113 6.69 6.14 3.36
C ASP A 113 7.70 5.15 3.95
N GLN A 114 7.25 4.26 4.85
CA GLN A 114 8.15 3.38 5.58
C GLN A 114 8.42 2.07 4.82
N PRO A 115 9.66 1.57 4.82
CA PRO A 115 9.99 0.26 4.27
C PRO A 115 9.26 -0.90 4.98
N PHE A 116 8.76 -1.84 4.19
CA PHE A 116 8.34 -3.15 4.67
C PHE A 116 9.38 -4.18 4.25
N TYR A 117 9.60 -5.19 5.09
CA TYR A 117 10.35 -6.39 4.70
C TYR A 117 9.40 -7.38 4.01
N VAL A 118 9.93 -8.18 3.09
CA VAL A 118 9.18 -9.27 2.48
C VAL A 118 9.32 -10.50 3.37
N ASP A 119 8.19 -11.06 3.78
CA ASP A 119 8.12 -12.25 4.64
C ASP A 119 8.10 -13.53 3.79
N SER A 120 7.23 -13.58 2.77
CA SER A 120 7.13 -14.73 1.87
C SER A 120 6.45 -14.41 0.54
N THR A 121 6.65 -15.28 -0.44
CA THR A 121 5.90 -15.31 -1.71
C THR A 121 5.36 -16.72 -1.97
N SER A 122 4.25 -16.83 -2.70
CA SER A 122 3.67 -18.12 -3.11
C SER A 122 2.97 -18.01 -4.46
N THR A 123 2.86 -19.16 -5.15
CA THR A 123 2.15 -19.29 -6.44
C THR A 123 1.13 -20.45 -6.44
N ASP A 124 0.89 -21.08 -5.29
CA ASP A 124 0.11 -22.32 -5.20
C ASP A 124 -1.39 -22.08 -5.44
N ASP A 125 -1.91 -21.00 -4.88
CA ASP A 125 -3.33 -20.59 -5.01
C ASP A 125 -3.45 -19.14 -5.45
N GLY A 126 -2.75 -18.74 -6.50
CA GLY A 126 -2.61 -17.34 -6.90
C GLY A 126 -1.23 -16.77 -6.59
N ALA A 127 -0.85 -15.71 -7.28
CA ALA A 127 0.41 -15.01 -7.03
C ALA A 127 0.27 -14.19 -5.74
N THR A 128 1.07 -14.49 -4.73
CA THR A 128 0.95 -13.91 -3.38
C THR A 128 2.30 -13.35 -2.91
N ILE A 129 2.27 -12.19 -2.25
CA ILE A 129 3.38 -11.66 -1.46
C ILE A 129 2.86 -11.22 -0.09
N VAL A 130 3.61 -11.57 0.95
CA VAL A 130 3.38 -11.14 2.33
C VAL A 130 4.52 -10.21 2.72
N CYS A 131 4.19 -9.02 3.20
CA CYS A 131 5.15 -8.03 3.67
C CYS A 131 4.84 -7.63 5.11
N GLY A 132 5.88 -7.32 5.88
CA GLY A 132 5.76 -6.95 7.29
C GLY A 132 6.43 -5.62 7.63
N LEU A 133 5.95 -4.98 8.69
CA LEU A 133 6.58 -3.83 9.34
C LEU A 133 6.47 -4.01 10.87
N ASN A 134 7.58 -3.84 11.58
CA ASN A 134 7.62 -3.78 13.04
C ASN A 134 7.95 -2.35 13.46
N SER A 135 7.05 -1.68 14.20
CA SER A 135 7.23 -0.28 14.58
C SER A 135 8.47 -0.05 15.44
N ALA A 136 8.92 -1.06 16.20
CA ALA A 136 10.12 -0.99 17.03
C ALA A 136 11.40 -0.70 16.21
N ASN A 137 11.40 -0.97 14.90
CA ASN A 137 12.52 -0.66 14.02
C ASN A 137 12.57 0.81 13.59
N TYR A 138 11.57 1.61 13.97
CA TYR A 138 11.39 2.99 13.54
C TYR A 138 11.26 3.94 14.74
N PRO A 139 12.39 4.46 15.27
CA PRO A 139 12.38 5.31 16.47
C PRO A 139 11.49 6.56 16.35
N HIS A 140 11.34 7.11 15.14
CA HIS A 140 10.46 8.26 14.90
C HIS A 140 8.96 7.91 15.04
N ILE A 141 8.56 6.66 14.77
CA ILE A 141 7.20 6.17 15.01
C ILE A 141 6.99 6.05 16.51
N GLU A 142 7.87 5.32 17.19
CA GLU A 142 7.78 5.06 18.63
C GLU A 142 7.72 6.37 19.45
N ARG A 143 8.48 7.39 19.03
CA ARG A 143 8.46 8.72 19.66
C ARG A 143 7.07 9.39 19.62
N GLN A 144 6.34 9.26 18.52
CA GLN A 144 5.04 9.92 18.29
C GLN A 144 3.86 9.05 18.73
N PHE A 145 4.05 7.73 18.62
CA PHE A 145 3.05 6.71 18.83
C PHE A 145 3.70 5.53 19.58
N PRO A 146 3.92 5.66 20.91
CA PRO A 146 4.66 4.72 21.76
C PRO A 146 3.84 3.47 22.08
N PHE A 147 3.35 2.83 21.02
CA PHE A 147 2.70 1.54 21.04
C PHE A 147 3.44 0.67 20.05
N THR A 148 4.19 -0.31 20.53
CA THR A 148 4.82 -1.27 19.63
C THR A 148 3.74 -2.03 18.86
N PHE A 149 3.76 -1.98 17.53
CA PHE A 149 2.81 -2.68 16.68
C PHE A 149 3.51 -3.42 15.54
N GLN A 150 2.82 -4.42 15.00
CA GLN A 150 3.20 -5.11 13.78
C GLN A 150 2.11 -4.97 12.74
N LEU A 151 2.51 -4.60 11.52
CA LEU A 151 1.68 -4.68 10.33
C LEU A 151 2.13 -5.88 9.51
N LYS A 152 1.17 -6.65 9.01
CA LYS A 152 1.40 -7.69 8.00
C LYS A 152 0.38 -7.48 6.88
N ILE A 153 0.89 -7.30 5.67
CA ILE A 153 0.09 -7.04 4.48
C ILE A 153 0.26 -8.21 3.53
N THR A 154 -0.85 -8.81 3.12
CA THR A 154 -0.87 -9.86 2.10
C THR A 154 -1.52 -9.33 0.84
N TYR A 155 -0.76 -9.24 -0.25
CA TYR A 155 -1.30 -9.03 -1.59
C TYR A 155 -1.43 -10.36 -2.30
N LYS A 156 -2.61 -10.65 -2.86
CA LYS A 156 -2.91 -11.88 -3.58
C LYS A 156 -3.63 -11.58 -4.88
N LEU A 157 -3.04 -11.98 -6.01
CA LEU A 157 -3.66 -11.92 -7.32
C LEU A 157 -4.16 -13.31 -7.73
N LYS A 158 -5.48 -13.47 -7.83
CA LYS A 158 -6.12 -14.74 -8.23
C LYS A 158 -7.31 -14.47 -9.15
N SER A 159 -7.31 -15.05 -10.36
CA SER A 159 -8.42 -14.93 -11.31
C SER A 159 -8.75 -13.48 -11.64
N ALA A 160 -7.72 -12.67 -11.87
CA ALA A 160 -7.78 -11.21 -12.06
C ALA A 160 -8.39 -10.40 -10.90
N ASN A 161 -8.51 -10.98 -9.71
CA ASN A 161 -8.87 -10.24 -8.50
C ASN A 161 -7.61 -10.01 -7.67
N LEU A 162 -7.29 -8.75 -7.40
CA LEU A 162 -6.25 -8.37 -6.45
C LEU A 162 -6.90 -8.16 -5.08
N THR A 163 -6.53 -8.99 -4.11
CA THR A 163 -6.95 -8.87 -2.72
C THR A 163 -5.80 -8.34 -1.89
N MET A 164 -6.08 -7.41 -0.99
CA MET A 164 -5.17 -6.93 0.04
C MET A 164 -5.78 -7.25 1.41
N VAL A 165 -5.05 -8.01 2.23
CA VAL A 165 -5.42 -8.30 3.62
C VAL A 165 -4.40 -7.63 4.53
N THR A 166 -4.88 -6.91 5.53
CA THR A 166 -4.05 -6.19 6.50
C THR A 166 -4.32 -6.72 7.90
N ASP A 167 -3.29 -7.30 8.51
CA ASP A 167 -3.30 -7.64 9.93
C ASP A 167 -2.54 -6.58 10.71
N VAL A 168 -3.18 -6.05 11.76
CA VAL A 168 -2.55 -5.13 12.73
C VAL A 168 -2.50 -5.84 14.07
N SER A 169 -1.31 -5.96 14.65
CA SER A 169 -1.12 -6.53 15.99
C SER A 169 -0.55 -5.47 16.93
N ASN A 170 -1.28 -5.15 18.00
CA ASN A 170 -0.73 -4.41 19.13
C ASN A 170 0.19 -5.35 19.93
N ARG A 171 1.46 -4.96 20.07
CA ARG A 171 2.51 -5.69 20.81
C ARG A 171 2.98 -4.93 22.06
N SER A 172 2.28 -3.86 22.42
CA SER A 172 2.52 -3.12 23.65
C SER A 172 1.65 -3.64 24.80
N ASP A 173 1.97 -3.22 26.02
CA ASP A 173 1.21 -3.56 27.23
C ASP A 173 -0.05 -2.68 27.45
N ASN A 174 -0.35 -1.76 26.52
CA ASN A 174 -1.43 -0.78 26.66
C ASN A 174 -2.42 -0.90 25.51
N ASN A 175 -3.66 -0.43 25.70
CA ASN A 175 -4.61 -0.26 24.60
C ASN A 175 -4.05 0.70 23.56
N MET A 176 -4.15 0.35 22.28
CA MET A 176 -3.61 1.15 21.18
C MET A 176 -4.77 1.75 20.35
N PRO A 177 -4.91 3.08 20.29
CA PRO A 177 -5.91 3.69 19.42
C PRO A 177 -5.48 3.57 17.97
N MET A 178 -6.35 3.09 17.08
CA MET A 178 -6.01 3.05 15.66
C MET A 178 -7.17 3.38 14.74
N GLY A 179 -6.83 4.03 13.63
CA GLY A 179 -7.59 4.03 12.39
C GLY A 179 -6.74 3.42 11.28
N TYR A 180 -7.38 2.76 10.34
CA TYR A 180 -6.72 2.22 9.16
C TYR A 180 -7.43 2.74 7.92
N GLY A 181 -6.65 3.04 6.87
CA GLY A 181 -7.18 3.32 5.56
C GLY A 181 -6.18 3.03 4.46
N ILE A 182 -6.68 3.13 3.24
CA ILE A 182 -5.89 3.05 2.01
C ILE A 182 -6.24 4.26 1.12
N HIS A 183 -5.37 4.59 0.16
CA HIS A 183 -5.56 5.76 -0.70
C HIS A 183 -5.43 5.42 -2.21
N PRO A 184 -6.24 4.48 -2.74
CA PRO A 184 -6.10 4.00 -4.10
C PRO A 184 -6.38 5.09 -5.14
N TYR A 185 -5.45 5.24 -6.09
CA TYR A 185 -5.61 6.06 -7.29
C TYR A 185 -6.09 5.19 -8.44
N PHE A 186 -7.42 5.14 -8.63
CA PHE A 186 -8.01 4.42 -9.75
C PHE A 186 -7.91 5.23 -11.04
N SER A 187 -7.57 4.57 -12.15
CA SER A 187 -7.57 5.20 -13.46
C SER A 187 -9.02 5.46 -13.91
N ILE A 188 -9.34 6.72 -14.24
CA ILE A 188 -10.67 7.11 -14.74
C ILE A 188 -10.48 7.97 -15.99
N PRO A 189 -11.08 7.60 -17.14
CA PRO A 189 -11.84 6.36 -17.38
C PRO A 189 -10.94 5.10 -17.43
N LEU A 190 -11.49 3.94 -17.07
CA LEU A 190 -10.75 2.66 -17.05
C LEU A 190 -10.35 2.16 -18.46
N SER A 191 -11.07 2.58 -19.51
CA SER A 191 -10.71 2.29 -20.90
C SER A 191 -10.86 3.53 -21.78
N ARG A 192 -10.17 3.57 -22.91
CA ARG A 192 -10.28 4.67 -23.90
C ARG A 192 -11.67 4.76 -24.52
N LYS A 193 -12.47 3.70 -24.45
CA LYS A 193 -13.86 3.64 -24.92
C LYS A 193 -14.87 4.05 -23.85
N SER A 194 -14.40 4.29 -22.62
CA SER A 194 -15.24 4.68 -21.49
C SER A 194 -15.16 6.21 -21.28
N SER A 195 -16.23 6.80 -20.76
CA SER A 195 -16.29 8.22 -20.40
C SER A 195 -16.33 8.38 -18.89
N ALA A 196 -15.69 9.44 -18.36
CA ALA A 196 -15.78 9.81 -16.95
C ALA A 196 -17.23 10.13 -16.52
N GLU A 197 -18.08 10.57 -17.46
CA GLU A 197 -19.51 10.84 -17.22
C GLU A 197 -20.30 9.59 -16.88
N ASN A 198 -19.79 8.40 -17.25
CA ASN A 198 -20.43 7.12 -16.99
C ASN A 198 -19.88 6.43 -15.72
N CYS A 199 -18.97 7.08 -14.99
CA CYS A 199 -18.46 6.57 -13.73
C CYS A 199 -19.47 6.83 -12.60
N LEU A 200 -20.02 5.76 -12.04
CA LEU A 200 -20.87 5.80 -10.85
C LEU A 200 -20.00 5.57 -9.61
N ILE A 201 -20.15 6.41 -8.59
CA ILE A 201 -19.53 6.26 -7.27
C ILE A 201 -20.57 5.70 -6.30
#